data_AF-A0A538JAJ1-F1
#
_entry.id   AF-A0A538JAJ1-F1
#
_cell.length_a   1.000
_cell.length_b   1.000
_cell.length_c   1.000
_cell.angle_alpha   90.00
_cell.angle_beta   90.00
_cell.angle_gamma   90.00
#
_symmetry.space_group_name_H-M   'P 1'
#
loop_
_entity.id
_entity.type
_entity.pdbx_description
1 polymer ?
#
loop_
_entity_poly.entity_id
_entity_poly.type
_entity_poly.pdbx_seq_one_letter_code
_entity_poly.pdbx_strand_id
1 'polypeptide(L)'
;QIFVKRHRGPSGYHDEVFHDDDHVLRTLTKILDDASTSHRKLDPAEGLQDAQLDNGARLHIVHSDVGRGGHVIVNIRKFTGIPFRSLDELVERDMLDRGVAAFLRACIRARLSIVFAGAPGSGKTTLLSCCAAELDPALRVVVAEEVFEADVPLPNVASMQTRPARSDRREVDLRRLVAGFLRMAPDIAIVGEVRDREALPLLLTLSSGVKGFTTIHAGSARQALTRLRFIAQLSEAAREIPMPALSALVSEAVDIVVHCTRDAGCPRVSEVIAVEELLTPTAGASFTTTELFARPLRTDPLRWTGNVPLRAGRVLEDAGYDLRAMLDTAGGK
;
A
#
# COMPACT_ATOMS: atom_id res chain seq x y z
N GLN A 1 -27.77 2.12 16.02
CA GLN A 1 -26.73 1.70 17.00
C GLN A 1 -25.35 2.00 16.43
N ILE A 2 -24.34 2.25 17.27
CA ILE A 2 -22.98 2.57 16.83
C ILE A 2 -22.05 1.41 17.22
N PHE A 3 -21.36 0.80 16.26
CA PHE A 3 -20.36 -0.23 16.53
C PHE A 3 -18.95 0.34 16.31
N VAL A 4 -18.06 0.17 17.29
CA VAL A 4 -16.69 0.69 17.23
C VAL A 4 -15.70 -0.46 17.21
N LYS A 5 -14.94 -0.55 16.11
CA LYS A 5 -13.78 -1.41 16.03
C LYS A 5 -12.56 -0.69 16.60
N ARG A 6 -11.99 -1.21 17.68
CA ARG A 6 -10.84 -0.60 18.37
C ARG A 6 -9.54 -1.30 17.98
N HIS A 7 -8.45 -0.52 17.91
CA HIS A 7 -7.10 -1.05 17.68
C HIS A 7 -6.53 -1.75 18.92
N ARG A 8 -6.93 -1.32 20.12
CA ARG A 8 -6.61 -1.93 21.41
C ARG A 8 -7.90 -2.05 22.23
N GLY A 9 -8.02 -3.14 22.98
CA GLY A 9 -9.20 -3.45 23.78
C GLY A 9 -10.36 -4.06 22.96
N PRO A 10 -11.47 -4.41 23.63
CA PRO A 10 -12.61 -5.05 22.99
C PRO A 10 -13.30 -4.09 22.01
N SER A 11 -13.62 -4.62 20.82
CA SER A 11 -14.56 -3.96 19.90
C SER A 11 -15.98 -4.27 20.34
N GLY A 12 -16.91 -3.33 20.14
CA GLY A 12 -18.27 -3.50 20.61
C GLY A 12 -19.17 -2.32 20.26
N TYR A 13 -20.43 -2.43 20.67
CA TYR A 13 -21.36 -1.31 20.58
C TYR A 13 -20.93 -0.20 21.54
N HIS A 14 -21.05 1.04 21.08
CA HIS A 14 -20.91 2.21 21.91
C HIS A 14 -22.18 2.43 22.72
N ASP A 15 -22.06 3.08 23.88
CA ASP A 15 -23.21 3.37 24.76
C ASP A 15 -24.17 4.40 24.13
N GLU A 16 -23.62 5.28 23.29
CA GLU A 16 -24.41 6.23 22.50
C GLU A 16 -25.09 5.57 21.29
N VAL A 17 -26.30 6.02 21.01
CA VAL A 17 -27.12 5.55 19.90
C VAL A 17 -27.75 6.71 19.15
N PHE A 18 -27.93 6.53 17.84
CA PHE A 18 -28.85 7.36 17.07
C PHE A 18 -30.29 6.91 17.33
N HIS A 19 -31.21 7.88 17.41
CA HIS A 19 -32.62 7.65 17.71
C HIS A 19 -33.38 7.18 16.46
N ASP A 20 -33.06 7.80 15.33
CA ASP A 20 -33.65 7.57 14.01
C ASP A 20 -32.65 7.98 12.92
N ASP A 21 -32.99 7.72 11.66
CA ASP A 21 -32.18 8.10 10.50
C ASP A 21 -32.07 9.62 10.34
N ASP A 22 -33.08 10.38 10.75
CA ASP A 22 -33.02 11.85 10.75
C ASP A 22 -31.95 12.38 11.72
N HIS A 23 -31.76 11.74 12.88
CA HIS A 23 -30.68 12.06 13.81
C HIS A 23 -29.31 11.74 13.20
N VAL A 24 -29.18 10.64 12.46
CA VAL A 24 -27.95 10.32 11.70
C VAL A 24 -27.68 11.43 10.69
N LEU A 25 -28.66 11.79 9.86
CA LEU A 25 -28.54 12.81 8.83
C LEU A 25 -28.15 14.18 9.40
N ARG A 26 -28.83 14.65 10.45
CA ARG A 26 -28.47 15.93 11.12
C ARG A 26 -27.04 15.92 11.64
N THR A 27 -26.60 14.80 12.23
CA THR A 27 -25.24 14.67 12.76
C THR A 27 -24.21 14.65 11.64
N LEU A 28 -24.47 13.92 10.55
CA LEU A 28 -23.61 13.89 9.36
C LEU A 28 -23.51 15.25 8.70
N THR A 29 -24.63 15.95 8.48
CA THR A 29 -24.64 17.30 7.91
C THR A 29 -23.75 18.23 8.72
N LYS A 30 -23.88 18.21 10.06
CA LYS A 30 -23.02 19.01 10.94
C LYS A 30 -21.55 18.64 10.80
N ILE A 31 -21.21 17.35 10.83
CA ILE A 31 -19.82 16.87 10.68
C ILE A 31 -19.21 17.32 9.33
N LEU A 32 -20.00 17.28 8.25
CA LEU A 32 -19.55 17.65 6.92
C LEU A 32 -19.47 19.16 6.70
N ASP A 33 -20.39 19.93 7.27
CA ASP A 33 -20.39 21.40 7.22
C ASP A 33 -19.24 21.99 8.06
N ASP A 34 -18.89 21.35 9.19
CA ASP A 34 -17.78 21.75 10.05
C ASP A 34 -16.40 21.46 9.43
N ALA A 35 -16.31 20.54 8.46
CA ALA A 35 -15.06 20.17 7.81
C ALA A 35 -14.74 21.09 6.63
N SER A 36 -13.71 21.91 6.76
CA SER A 36 -13.25 22.87 5.74
C SER A 36 -12.83 22.22 4.41
N THR A 37 -12.35 20.99 4.45
CA THR A 37 -11.98 20.17 3.28
C THR A 37 -13.14 19.41 2.66
N SER A 38 -14.25 19.28 3.40
CA SER A 38 -15.48 18.65 2.94
C SER A 38 -16.33 19.65 2.14
N HIS A 39 -16.02 19.84 0.87
CA HIS A 39 -16.91 20.58 -0.05
C HIS A 39 -18.14 19.77 -0.51
N ARG A 40 -18.52 18.72 0.24
CA ARG A 40 -19.59 17.79 -0.10
C ARG A 40 -20.76 17.99 0.86
N LYS A 41 -21.85 18.57 0.39
CA LYS A 41 -23.16 18.45 1.05
C LYS A 41 -23.64 17.00 0.92
N LEU A 42 -24.45 16.53 1.87
CA LEU A 42 -25.16 15.27 1.68
C LEU A 42 -26.09 15.39 0.48
N ASP A 43 -25.98 14.45 -0.45
CA ASP A 43 -26.87 14.33 -1.60
C ASP A 43 -27.43 12.90 -1.65
N PRO A 44 -28.67 12.69 -1.19
CA PRO A 44 -29.32 11.39 -1.24
C PRO A 44 -29.41 10.78 -2.64
N ALA A 45 -29.39 11.59 -3.70
CA ALA A 45 -29.52 11.10 -5.08
C ALA A 45 -28.29 10.31 -5.56
N GLU A 46 -27.15 10.45 -4.89
CA GLU A 46 -25.93 9.70 -5.21
C GLU A 46 -26.01 8.23 -4.77
N GLY A 47 -26.90 7.87 -3.84
CA GLY A 47 -27.06 6.53 -3.27
C GLY A 47 -25.89 6.09 -2.37
N LEU A 48 -24.66 6.20 -2.87
CA LEU A 48 -23.41 5.99 -2.15
C LEU A 48 -22.57 7.26 -2.19
N GLN A 49 -22.12 7.73 -1.04
CA GLN A 49 -21.38 8.98 -0.93
C GLN A 49 -20.17 8.85 0.01
N ASP A 50 -18.98 9.11 -0.52
CA ASP A 50 -17.77 9.23 0.29
C ASP A 50 -17.51 10.68 0.73
N ALA A 51 -16.83 10.86 1.86
CA ALA A 51 -16.32 12.16 2.31
C ALA A 51 -15.04 12.01 3.14
N GLN A 52 -14.29 13.10 3.27
CA GLN A 52 -13.10 13.17 4.11
C GLN A 52 -13.22 14.38 5.04
N LEU A 53 -12.88 14.20 6.32
CA LEU A 53 -12.85 15.26 7.33
C LEU A 53 -11.45 15.86 7.44
N ASP A 54 -11.37 17.05 8.04
CA ASP A 54 -10.10 17.78 8.24
C ASP A 54 -9.08 17.00 9.08
N ASN A 55 -9.55 16.10 9.95
CA ASN A 55 -8.68 15.21 10.73
C ASN A 55 -8.20 13.97 9.96
N GLY A 56 -8.47 13.90 8.65
CA GLY A 56 -8.11 12.78 7.78
C GLY A 56 -9.06 11.58 7.86
N ALA A 57 -10.07 11.59 8.73
CA ALA A 57 -11.04 10.50 8.79
C ALA A 57 -11.87 10.42 7.51
N ARG A 58 -12.16 9.20 7.09
CA ARG A 58 -12.90 8.91 5.85
C ARG A 58 -14.28 8.39 6.19
N LEU A 59 -15.29 8.93 5.53
CA LEU A 59 -16.69 8.54 5.67
C LEU A 59 -17.11 7.83 4.38
N HIS A 60 -17.79 6.71 4.53
CA HIS A 60 -18.56 6.06 3.47
C HIS A 60 -20.02 6.01 3.91
N ILE A 61 -20.89 6.64 3.14
CA ILE A 61 -22.31 6.85 3.46
C ILE A 61 -23.14 6.09 2.44
N VAL A 62 -24.06 5.26 2.93
CA VAL A 62 -25.09 4.59 2.14
C VAL A 62 -26.41 5.24 2.50
N HIS A 63 -27.06 5.87 1.52
CA HIS A 63 -28.33 6.54 1.71
C HIS A 63 -29.49 5.53 1.85
N SER A 64 -30.60 5.98 2.42
CA SER A 64 -31.73 5.15 2.85
C SER A 64 -32.40 4.35 1.72
N ASP A 65 -32.33 4.85 0.48
CA ASP A 65 -32.90 4.20 -0.70
C ASP A 65 -32.15 2.91 -1.10
N VAL A 66 -30.84 2.86 -0.86
CA VAL A 66 -29.99 1.69 -1.07
C VAL A 66 -29.81 0.88 0.23
N GLY A 67 -29.99 1.53 1.37
CA GLY A 67 -29.85 0.95 2.69
C GLY A 67 -30.92 -0.10 3.03
N ARG A 68 -30.49 -1.21 3.63
CA ARG A 68 -31.42 -2.26 4.07
C ARG A 68 -32.43 -1.69 5.06
N GLY A 69 -33.71 -1.87 4.77
CA GLY A 69 -34.80 -1.42 5.66
C GLY A 69 -35.05 0.08 5.64
N GLY A 70 -34.48 0.82 4.68
CA GLY A 70 -34.63 2.27 4.62
C GLY A 70 -33.65 3.04 5.50
N HIS A 71 -32.64 2.38 6.08
CA HIS A 71 -31.72 3.00 7.03
C HIS A 71 -30.51 3.64 6.36
N VAL A 72 -30.05 4.76 6.91
CA VAL A 72 -28.78 5.39 6.53
C VAL A 72 -27.63 4.64 7.22
N ILE A 73 -26.65 4.17 6.44
CA ILE A 73 -25.50 3.42 6.97
C ILE A 73 -24.25 4.26 6.78
N VAL A 74 -23.50 4.46 7.87
CA VAL A 74 -22.27 5.26 7.86
C VAL A 74 -21.11 4.43 8.38
N ASN A 75 -20.04 4.36 7.60
CA ASN A 75 -18.75 3.84 8.05
C ASN A 75 -17.75 4.99 8.19
N ILE A 76 -17.16 5.14 9.37
CA ILE A 76 -16.10 6.14 9.61
C ILE A 76 -14.80 5.42 9.90
N ARG A 77 -13.82 5.55 8.99
CA ARG A 77 -12.45 5.11 9.19
C ARG A 77 -11.63 6.28 9.72
N LYS A 78 -11.36 6.27 11.03
CA LYS A 78 -10.52 7.31 11.68
C LYS A 78 -9.08 7.21 11.20
N PHE A 79 -8.46 8.35 10.95
CA PHE A 79 -7.01 8.47 10.82
C PHE A 79 -6.41 8.50 12.22
N THR A 80 -5.43 7.65 12.51
CA THR A 80 -4.90 7.47 13.88
C THR A 80 -3.86 8.54 14.27
N GLY A 81 -3.37 9.35 13.33
CA GLY A 81 -2.52 10.52 13.60
C GLY A 81 -1.14 10.24 14.23
N ILE A 82 -0.85 9.00 14.64
CA ILE A 82 0.46 8.56 15.15
C ILE A 82 1.12 7.74 14.05
N PRO A 83 1.87 8.36 13.11
CA PRO A 83 2.64 7.62 12.14
C PRO A 83 3.77 6.90 12.89
N PHE A 84 3.95 5.61 12.60
CA PHE A 84 5.22 4.96 12.90
C PHE A 84 6.26 5.51 11.92
N ARG A 85 7.42 5.93 12.43
CA ARG A 85 8.39 6.72 11.67
C ARG A 85 9.68 5.97 11.36
N SER A 86 9.84 4.75 11.85
CA SER A 86 11.06 3.97 11.62
C SER A 86 10.76 2.48 11.58
N LEU A 87 11.66 1.72 10.94
CA LEU A 87 11.62 0.26 11.00
C LEU A 87 11.86 -0.26 12.44
N ASP A 88 12.63 0.47 13.24
CA ASP A 88 12.93 0.10 14.64
C ASP A 88 11.66 0.11 15.51
N GLU A 89 10.79 1.11 15.34
CA GLU A 89 9.48 1.15 16.01
C GLU A 89 8.56 -0.02 15.64
N LEU A 90 8.72 -0.57 14.44
CA LEU A 90 7.97 -1.75 13.99
C LEU A 90 8.58 -3.03 14.56
N VAL A 91 9.90 -3.09 14.74
CA VAL A 91 10.60 -4.17 15.46
C VAL A 91 10.15 -4.21 16.92
N GLU A 92 10.10 -3.07 17.61
CA GLU A 92 9.63 -2.96 19.00
C GLU A 92 8.18 -3.43 19.20
N ARG A 93 7.39 -3.47 18.13
CA ARG A 93 5.99 -3.93 18.13
C ARG A 93 5.84 -5.35 17.59
N ASP A 94 6.94 -6.05 17.41
CA ASP A 94 7.04 -7.38 16.82
C ASP A 94 6.39 -7.48 15.42
N MET A 95 6.28 -6.38 14.67
CA MET A 95 5.73 -6.44 13.30
C MET A 95 6.73 -7.12 12.34
N LEU A 96 8.03 -6.96 12.58
CA LEU A 96 9.10 -7.66 11.87
C LEU A 96 10.31 -7.85 12.77
N ASP A 97 11.17 -8.80 12.42
CA ASP A 97 12.41 -9.06 13.15
C ASP A 97 13.54 -8.11 12.71
N ARG A 98 14.56 -7.94 13.56
CA ARG A 98 15.71 -7.06 13.31
C ARG A 98 16.43 -7.37 11.99
N GLY A 99 16.60 -8.65 11.65
CA GLY A 99 17.22 -9.06 10.40
C GLY A 99 16.43 -8.62 9.17
N VAL A 100 15.09 -8.66 9.24
CA VAL A 100 14.22 -8.17 8.17
C VAL A 100 14.30 -6.65 8.09
N ALA A 101 14.35 -5.95 9.23
CA ALA A 101 14.49 -4.49 9.24
C ALA A 101 15.82 -4.04 8.62
N ALA A 102 16.93 -4.71 8.97
CA ALA A 102 18.25 -4.46 8.39
C ALA A 102 18.24 -4.72 6.87
N PHE A 103 17.65 -5.83 6.44
CA PHE A 103 17.49 -6.15 5.02
C PHE A 103 16.70 -5.08 4.27
N LEU A 104 15.52 -4.69 4.77
CA LEU A 104 14.71 -3.66 4.13
C LEU A 104 15.46 -2.33 4.05
N ARG A 105 16.17 -1.94 5.12
CA ARG A 105 17.01 -0.74 5.12
C ARG A 105 18.07 -0.79 4.03
N ALA A 106 18.77 -1.92 3.87
CA ALA A 106 19.74 -2.10 2.79
C ALA A 106 19.07 -1.99 1.41
N CYS A 107 17.91 -2.63 1.21
CA CYS A 107 17.15 -2.52 -0.04
C CYS A 107 16.76 -1.09 -0.37
N ILE A 108 16.31 -0.32 0.62
CA ILE A 108 15.88 1.09 0.44
C ILE A 108 17.08 1.97 0.08
N ARG A 109 18.21 1.81 0.78
CA ARG A 109 19.45 2.56 0.50
C ARG A 109 20.03 2.21 -0.86
N ALA A 110 19.90 0.95 -1.28
CA ALA A 110 20.24 0.49 -2.64
C ALA A 110 19.16 0.82 -3.70
N ARG A 111 18.09 1.54 -3.31
CA ARG A 111 16.98 1.98 -4.18
C ARG A 111 16.29 0.84 -4.92
N LEU A 112 16.03 -0.28 -4.26
CA LEU A 112 15.21 -1.35 -4.83
C LEU A 112 13.72 -0.98 -4.82
N SER A 113 13.00 -1.40 -5.85
CA SER A 113 11.55 -1.25 -5.93
C SER A 113 10.85 -2.32 -5.07
N ILE A 114 9.95 -1.90 -4.18
CA ILE A 114 9.33 -2.78 -3.17
C ILE A 114 7.81 -2.75 -3.26
N VAL A 115 7.20 -3.93 -3.35
CA VAL A 115 5.75 -4.11 -3.26
C VAL A 115 5.39 -4.64 -1.88
N PHE A 116 4.53 -3.92 -1.15
CA PHE A 116 4.01 -4.33 0.15
C PHE A 116 2.62 -4.96 -0.02
N ALA A 117 2.53 -6.28 0.19
CA ALA A 117 1.34 -7.07 -0.08
C ALA A 117 0.59 -7.47 1.20
N GLY A 118 -0.72 -7.69 1.12
CA GLY A 118 -1.50 -8.26 2.24
C GLY A 118 -2.97 -7.83 2.30
N ALA A 119 -3.70 -8.38 3.27
CA ALA A 119 -5.11 -8.04 3.49
C ALA A 119 -5.33 -6.59 3.99
N PRO A 120 -6.55 -6.04 3.90
CA PRO A 120 -6.90 -4.78 4.55
C PRO A 120 -6.53 -4.78 6.04
N GLY A 121 -5.82 -3.72 6.48
CA GLY A 121 -5.40 -3.57 7.87
C GLY A 121 -4.26 -4.49 8.32
N SER A 122 -3.51 -5.12 7.39
CA SER A 122 -2.29 -5.89 7.73
C SER A 122 -1.03 -5.03 7.90
N GLY A 123 -1.14 -3.70 7.85
CA GLY A 123 -0.02 -2.78 8.08
C GLY A 123 0.81 -2.40 6.86
N LYS A 124 0.36 -2.72 5.63
CA LYS A 124 1.11 -2.42 4.39
C LYS A 124 1.56 -0.96 4.26
N THR A 125 0.61 -0.02 4.36
CA THR A 125 0.88 1.42 4.23
C THR A 125 1.78 1.94 5.35
N THR A 126 1.63 1.39 6.55
CA THR A 126 2.49 1.68 7.69
C THR A 126 3.93 1.24 7.42
N LEU A 127 4.13 0.00 6.97
CA LEU A 127 5.45 -0.52 6.64
C LEU A 127 6.06 0.26 5.47
N LEU A 128 5.27 0.57 4.45
CA LEU A 128 5.69 1.44 3.35
C LEU A 128 6.20 2.79 3.86
N SER A 129 5.46 3.46 4.76
CA SER A 129 5.83 4.77 5.31
C SER A 129 7.12 4.69 6.14
N CYS A 130 7.28 3.64 6.95
CA CYS A 130 8.52 3.39 7.70
C CYS A 130 9.71 3.12 6.77
N CYS A 131 9.50 2.39 5.67
CA CYS A 131 10.52 2.21 4.65
C CYS A 131 10.84 3.52 3.92
N ALA A 132 9.83 4.33 3.60
CA ALA A 132 10.03 5.63 2.97
C ALA A 132 10.83 6.60 3.85
N ALA A 133 10.71 6.50 5.17
CA ALA A 133 11.54 7.25 6.12
C ALA A 133 13.03 6.88 6.08
N GLU A 134 13.38 5.71 5.55
CA GLU A 134 14.78 5.27 5.35
C GLU A 134 15.35 5.71 3.98
N LEU A 135 14.62 6.47 3.18
CA LEU A 135 15.15 7.00 1.93
C LEU A 135 16.26 8.03 2.18
N ASP A 136 17.11 8.24 1.18
CA ASP A 136 18.07 9.34 1.19
C ASP A 136 17.32 10.69 1.08
N PRO A 137 17.50 11.64 2.03
CA PRO A 137 16.83 12.93 2.00
C PRO A 137 17.07 13.78 0.75
N ALA A 138 18.12 13.49 -0.04
CA ALA A 138 18.39 14.17 -1.31
C ALA A 138 17.44 13.75 -2.44
N LEU A 139 16.75 12.62 -2.29
CA LEU A 139 15.87 12.06 -3.33
C LEU A 139 14.58 12.85 -3.47
N ARG A 140 14.11 12.93 -4.71
CA ARG A 140 12.78 13.42 -5.04
C ARG A 140 11.77 12.29 -5.01
N VAL A 141 10.76 12.41 -4.15
CA VAL A 141 9.67 11.45 -4.03
C VAL A 141 8.38 12.03 -4.60
N VAL A 142 7.71 11.27 -5.46
CA VAL A 142 6.37 11.63 -5.97
C VAL A 142 5.39 10.56 -5.51
N VAL A 143 4.33 10.98 -4.84
CA VAL A 143 3.32 10.10 -4.22
C VAL A 143 1.97 10.33 -4.89
N ALA A 144 1.27 9.27 -5.28
CA ALA A 144 -0.13 9.32 -5.66
C ALA A 144 -0.97 8.36 -4.81
N GLU A 145 -2.06 8.86 -4.24
CA GLU A 145 -2.96 8.08 -3.41
C GLU A 145 -4.42 8.38 -3.76
N GLU A 146 -5.32 7.43 -3.54
CA GLU A 146 -6.77 7.73 -3.52
C GLU A 146 -7.09 8.75 -2.42
N VAL A 147 -6.44 8.57 -1.27
CA VAL A 147 -6.52 9.48 -0.14
C VAL A 147 -5.21 9.48 0.59
N PHE A 148 -4.74 10.67 0.98
CA PHE A 148 -3.48 10.83 1.71
C PHE A 148 -3.43 9.90 2.94
N GLU A 149 -2.43 9.03 2.96
CA GLU A 149 -2.27 7.98 3.97
C GLU A 149 -0.80 7.69 4.24
N ALA A 150 0.05 7.70 3.20
CA ALA A 150 1.49 7.51 3.30
C ALA A 150 2.16 8.74 3.93
N ASP A 151 2.97 8.49 4.97
CA ASP A 151 3.85 9.50 5.56
C ASP A 151 5.25 9.33 4.96
N VAL A 152 5.77 10.37 4.32
CA VAL A 152 7.08 10.37 3.67
C VAL A 152 7.87 11.56 4.22
N PRO A 153 8.69 11.36 5.27
CA PRO A 153 9.33 12.44 6.00
C PRO A 153 10.60 12.95 5.30
N LEU A 154 10.51 13.21 3.99
CA LEU A 154 11.59 13.75 3.17
C LEU A 154 11.31 15.20 2.78
N PRO A 155 12.34 16.02 2.53
CA PRO A 155 12.16 17.43 2.19
C PRO A 155 11.61 17.66 0.78
N ASN A 156 11.95 16.79 -0.19
CA ASN A 156 11.58 16.93 -1.60
C ASN A 156 10.48 15.95 -2.00
N VAL A 157 9.28 16.15 -1.45
CA VAL A 157 8.11 15.28 -1.67
C VAL A 157 7.00 16.04 -2.39
N ALA A 158 6.45 15.43 -3.44
CA ALA A 158 5.24 15.91 -4.09
C ALA A 158 4.11 14.87 -3.93
N SER A 159 3.15 15.17 -3.06
CA SER A 159 2.01 14.30 -2.79
C SER A 159 0.77 14.73 -3.56
N MET A 160 0.15 13.78 -4.25
CA MET A 160 -1.05 13.98 -5.04
C MET A 160 -2.16 13.03 -4.58
N GLN A 161 -3.40 13.50 -4.64
CA GLN A 161 -4.59 12.72 -4.29
C GLN A 161 -5.58 12.73 -5.45
N THR A 162 -6.34 11.64 -5.60
CA THR A 162 -7.45 11.61 -6.57
C THR A 162 -8.51 12.64 -6.22
N ARG A 163 -9.30 13.01 -7.24
CA ARG A 163 -10.40 13.95 -7.08
C ARG A 163 -11.59 13.44 -7.88
N PRO A 164 -12.76 13.24 -7.27
CA PRO A 164 -13.96 12.80 -8.00
C PRO A 164 -14.40 13.84 -9.04
N ALA A 165 -15.21 13.40 -10.00
CA ALA A 165 -15.93 14.31 -10.89
C ALA A 165 -16.95 15.17 -10.10
N ARG A 166 -17.20 16.38 -10.60
CA ARG A 166 -18.33 17.23 -10.22
C ARG A 166 -18.83 17.97 -11.46
N SER A 167 -19.97 18.65 -11.35
CA SER A 167 -20.53 19.49 -12.41
C SER A 167 -19.56 20.54 -12.95
N ASP A 168 -18.70 21.11 -12.10
CA ASP A 168 -17.74 22.17 -12.45
C ASP A 168 -16.33 21.65 -12.80
N ARG A 169 -16.03 20.37 -12.56
CA ARG A 169 -14.67 19.83 -12.69
C ARG A 169 -14.65 18.35 -13.02
N ARG A 170 -13.79 17.97 -13.97
CA ARG A 170 -13.58 16.56 -14.36
C ARG A 170 -12.92 15.75 -13.25
N GLU A 171 -13.15 14.45 -13.24
CA GLU A 171 -12.43 13.50 -12.40
C GLU A 171 -10.91 13.51 -12.66
N VAL A 172 -10.17 13.25 -11.59
CA VAL A 172 -8.74 12.91 -11.60
C VAL A 172 -8.59 11.60 -10.85
N ASP A 173 -8.52 10.50 -11.59
CA ASP A 173 -8.32 9.16 -11.06
C ASP A 173 -6.83 8.89 -10.77
N LEU A 174 -6.57 7.76 -10.09
CA LEU A 174 -5.21 7.40 -9.70
C LEU A 174 -4.32 7.13 -10.93
N ARG A 175 -4.89 6.54 -11.97
CA ARG A 175 -4.21 6.33 -13.26
C ARG A 175 -3.67 7.63 -13.84
N ARG A 176 -4.46 8.70 -13.85
CA ARG A 176 -4.05 10.00 -14.37
C ARG A 176 -2.92 10.63 -13.56
N LEU A 177 -2.94 10.47 -12.23
CA LEU A 177 -1.86 10.93 -11.37
C LEU A 177 -0.55 10.20 -11.68
N VAL A 178 -0.61 8.86 -11.73
CA VAL A 178 0.56 7.99 -11.97
C VAL A 178 1.13 8.21 -13.37
N ALA A 179 0.30 8.38 -14.40
CA ALA A 179 0.74 8.71 -15.75
C ALA A 179 1.50 10.06 -15.83
N GLY A 180 1.34 10.92 -14.82
CA GLY A 180 2.05 12.19 -14.68
C GLY A 180 3.42 12.08 -14.00
N PHE A 181 3.76 10.94 -13.38
CA PHE A 181 4.97 10.79 -12.55
C PHE A 181 6.25 11.23 -13.28
N LEU A 182 6.50 10.71 -14.48
CA LEU A 182 7.72 11.01 -15.22
C LEU A 182 7.88 12.51 -15.57
N ARG A 183 6.79 13.28 -15.61
CA ARG A 183 6.85 14.74 -15.83
C ARG A 183 7.32 15.50 -14.61
N MET A 184 7.29 14.85 -13.45
CA MET A 184 7.75 15.40 -12.18
C MET A 184 9.18 14.98 -11.85
N ALA A 185 9.85 14.22 -12.72
CA ALA A 185 11.22 13.73 -12.55
C ALA A 185 11.49 13.10 -11.15
N PRO A 186 10.71 12.09 -10.71
CA PRO A 186 10.95 11.41 -9.44
C PRO A 186 12.22 10.55 -9.50
N ASP A 187 12.95 10.51 -8.39
CA ASP A 187 13.89 9.41 -8.11
C ASP A 187 13.11 8.19 -7.57
N ILE A 188 12.10 8.46 -6.73
CA ILE A 188 11.22 7.47 -6.11
C ILE A 188 9.76 7.79 -6.42
N ALA A 189 9.06 6.82 -7.02
CA ALA A 189 7.62 6.87 -7.26
C ALA A 189 6.87 6.02 -6.23
N ILE A 190 5.86 6.59 -5.58
CA ILE A 190 5.04 5.88 -4.60
C ILE A 190 3.57 5.90 -5.02
N VAL A 191 2.94 4.72 -5.05
CA VAL A 191 1.49 4.60 -5.18
C VAL A 191 0.94 3.99 -3.90
N GLY A 192 0.01 4.69 -3.24
CA GLY A 192 -0.50 4.28 -1.94
C GLY A 192 -1.04 2.86 -1.94
N GLU A 193 -1.88 2.52 -2.91
CA GLU A 193 -2.34 1.14 -3.15
C GLU A 193 -2.74 0.97 -4.62
N VAL A 194 -2.27 -0.11 -5.25
CA VAL A 194 -2.66 -0.49 -6.61
C VAL A 194 -3.83 -1.47 -6.54
N ARG A 195 -4.90 -1.15 -7.27
CA ARG A 195 -6.17 -1.85 -7.33
C ARG A 195 -6.70 -2.02 -8.75
N ASP A 196 -6.43 -1.06 -9.64
CA ASP A 196 -7.01 -1.00 -10.98
C ASP A 196 -6.05 -0.36 -12.01
N ARG A 197 -6.56 0.55 -12.85
CA ARG A 197 -5.94 1.00 -14.11
C ARG A 197 -4.59 1.71 -13.96
N GLU A 198 -4.23 2.13 -12.76
CA GLU A 198 -2.94 2.72 -12.39
C GLU A 198 -1.78 1.71 -12.39
N ALA A 199 -2.05 0.40 -12.38
CA ALA A 199 -1.01 -0.62 -12.34
C ALA A 199 -0.04 -0.53 -13.53
N LEU A 200 -0.55 -0.44 -14.76
CA LEU A 200 0.29 -0.35 -15.95
C LEU A 200 1.19 0.90 -15.99
N PRO A 201 0.68 2.13 -15.82
CA PRO A 201 1.55 3.31 -15.82
C PRO A 201 2.54 3.31 -14.66
N LEU A 202 2.21 2.70 -13.51
CA LEU A 202 3.18 2.49 -12.43
C LEU A 202 4.30 1.56 -12.90
N LEU A 203 3.97 0.39 -13.42
CA LEU A 203 4.96 -0.59 -13.89
C LEU A 203 5.88 0.00 -14.97
N LEU A 204 5.32 0.76 -15.92
CA LEU A 204 6.09 1.47 -16.94
C LEU A 204 6.99 2.57 -16.35
N THR A 205 6.54 3.23 -15.29
CA THR A 205 7.38 4.20 -14.56
C THR A 205 8.56 3.47 -13.91
N LEU A 206 8.30 2.37 -13.22
CA LEU A 206 9.32 1.61 -12.49
C LEU A 206 10.34 0.91 -13.42
N SER A 207 9.90 0.48 -14.61
CA SER A 207 10.80 -0.11 -15.60
C SER A 207 11.66 0.93 -16.34
N SER A 208 11.35 2.22 -16.23
CA SER A 208 12.10 3.30 -16.88
C SER A 208 13.37 3.74 -16.12
N GLY A 209 13.70 3.07 -15.01
CA GLY A 209 14.83 3.41 -14.14
C GLY A 209 14.45 4.19 -12.88
N VAL A 210 13.22 4.72 -12.80
CA VAL A 210 12.64 5.24 -11.56
C VAL A 210 12.39 4.05 -10.62
N LYS A 211 12.71 4.21 -9.34
CA LYS A 211 12.47 3.18 -8.32
C LYS A 211 11.25 3.54 -7.49
N GLY A 212 10.70 2.61 -6.72
CA GLY A 212 9.44 2.96 -6.07
C GLY A 212 8.80 1.93 -5.18
N PHE A 213 7.78 2.40 -4.48
CA PHE A 213 7.02 1.61 -3.53
C PHE A 213 5.55 1.60 -3.89
N THR A 214 4.89 0.46 -3.67
CA THR A 214 3.44 0.42 -3.71
C THR A 214 2.91 -0.59 -2.73
N THR A 215 1.64 -0.44 -2.36
CA THR A 215 0.93 -1.51 -1.68
C THR A 215 -0.06 -2.22 -2.60
N ILE A 216 -0.41 -3.47 -2.29
CA ILE A 216 -1.41 -4.23 -3.03
C ILE A 216 -2.09 -5.28 -2.13
N HIS A 217 -3.37 -5.56 -2.40
CA HIS A 217 -4.06 -6.66 -1.74
C HIS A 217 -3.75 -8.01 -2.37
N ALA A 218 -3.09 -8.89 -1.61
CA ALA A 218 -2.83 -10.27 -2.03
C ALA A 218 -2.77 -11.20 -0.82
N GLY A 219 -2.96 -12.51 -1.04
CA GLY A 219 -2.87 -13.53 0.01
C GLY A 219 -1.47 -14.10 0.23
N SER A 220 -0.52 -13.77 -0.65
CA SER A 220 0.91 -14.09 -0.52
C SER A 220 1.75 -13.14 -1.38
N ALA A 221 3.06 -13.14 -1.18
CA ALA A 221 4.00 -12.35 -1.97
C ALA A 221 3.99 -12.75 -3.45
N ARG A 222 3.94 -14.05 -3.76
CA ARG A 222 3.82 -14.54 -5.15
C ARG A 222 2.48 -14.14 -5.79
N GLN A 223 1.39 -14.22 -5.03
CA GLN A 223 0.08 -13.78 -5.52
C GLN A 223 0.05 -12.27 -5.83
N ALA A 224 0.84 -11.46 -5.12
CA ALA A 224 0.95 -10.03 -5.40
C ALA A 224 1.48 -9.76 -6.82
N LEU A 225 2.50 -10.49 -7.27
CA LEU A 225 3.05 -10.38 -8.63
C LEU A 225 2.01 -10.80 -9.68
N THR A 226 1.35 -11.94 -9.47
CA THR A 226 0.27 -12.42 -10.35
C THR A 226 -0.88 -11.41 -10.42
N ARG A 227 -1.22 -10.78 -9.31
CA ARG A 227 -2.27 -9.77 -9.24
C ARG A 227 -1.87 -8.46 -9.92
N LEU A 228 -0.63 -7.99 -9.73
CA LEU A 228 -0.12 -6.82 -10.47
C LEU A 228 -0.21 -7.03 -11.98
N ARG A 229 0.22 -8.20 -12.47
CA ARG A 229 0.09 -8.57 -13.88
C ARG A 229 -1.36 -8.56 -14.34
N PHE A 230 -2.25 -9.20 -13.57
CA PHE A 230 -3.67 -9.28 -13.90
C PHE A 230 -4.32 -7.90 -13.97
N ILE A 231 -4.10 -7.06 -12.95
CA ILE A 231 -4.65 -5.70 -12.91
C ILE A 231 -4.09 -4.86 -14.07
N ALA A 232 -2.79 -4.95 -14.36
CA ALA A 232 -2.20 -4.25 -15.49
C ALA A 232 -2.84 -4.64 -16.83
N GLN A 233 -3.21 -5.92 -17.01
CA GLN A 233 -3.91 -6.41 -18.19
C GLN A 233 -5.32 -5.81 -18.36
N LEU A 234 -5.98 -5.40 -17.28
CA LEU A 234 -7.31 -4.76 -17.35
C LEU A 234 -7.25 -3.33 -17.91
N SER A 235 -6.07 -2.72 -17.93
CA SER A 235 -5.87 -1.42 -18.59
C SER A 235 -6.18 -1.52 -20.08
N GLU A 236 -6.96 -0.59 -20.62
CA GLU A 236 -7.28 -0.56 -22.05
C GLU A 236 -6.02 -0.51 -22.93
N ALA A 237 -4.97 0.18 -22.46
CA ALA A 237 -3.68 0.26 -23.13
C ALA A 237 -2.87 -1.07 -23.09
N ALA A 238 -3.26 -2.03 -22.24
CA ALA A 238 -2.64 -3.34 -22.15
C ALA A 238 -3.30 -4.39 -23.05
N ARG A 239 -4.46 -4.11 -23.67
CA ARG A 239 -5.20 -5.10 -24.48
C ARG A 239 -4.39 -5.66 -25.65
N GLU A 240 -3.41 -4.90 -26.12
CA GLU A 240 -2.52 -5.27 -27.21
C GLU A 240 -1.17 -5.85 -26.73
N ILE A 241 -0.91 -5.83 -25.40
CA ILE A 241 0.35 -6.31 -24.83
C ILE A 241 0.23 -7.82 -24.55
N PRO A 242 1.07 -8.66 -25.16
CA PRO A 242 1.07 -10.09 -24.88
C PRO A 242 1.37 -10.37 -23.40
N MET A 243 0.72 -11.38 -22.82
CA MET A 243 0.94 -11.81 -21.43
C MET A 243 2.42 -12.06 -21.05
N PRO A 244 3.27 -12.63 -21.93
CA PRO A 244 4.69 -12.74 -21.67
C PRO A 244 5.38 -11.39 -21.46
N ALA A 245 5.02 -10.35 -22.24
CA ALA A 245 5.58 -9.01 -22.11
C ALA A 245 5.12 -8.32 -20.82
N LEU A 246 3.86 -8.49 -20.41
CA LEU A 246 3.40 -8.01 -19.08
C LEU A 246 4.11 -8.72 -17.93
N SER A 247 4.40 -10.01 -18.07
CA SER A 247 5.15 -10.76 -17.06
C SER A 247 6.60 -10.27 -16.96
N ALA A 248 7.26 -10.03 -18.10
CA ALA A 248 8.60 -9.43 -18.13
C ALA A 248 8.59 -8.03 -17.50
N LEU A 249 7.60 -7.19 -17.83
CA LEU A 249 7.46 -5.85 -17.26
C LEU A 249 7.30 -5.87 -15.73
N VAL A 250 6.48 -6.78 -15.19
CA VAL A 250 6.36 -6.93 -13.72
C VAL A 250 7.66 -7.42 -13.10
N SER A 251 8.31 -8.40 -13.72
CA SER A 251 9.62 -8.88 -13.28
C SER A 251 10.65 -7.75 -13.25
N GLU A 252 10.72 -6.91 -14.28
CA GLU A 252 11.64 -5.77 -14.38
C GLU A 252 11.32 -4.66 -13.37
N ALA A 253 10.05 -4.33 -13.18
CA ALA A 253 9.61 -3.22 -12.34
C ALA A 253 9.75 -3.48 -10.82
N VAL A 254 9.64 -4.73 -10.38
CA VAL A 254 9.59 -5.11 -8.97
C VAL A 254 10.87 -5.85 -8.59
N ASP A 255 11.56 -5.40 -7.54
CA ASP A 255 12.76 -6.06 -7.05
C ASP A 255 12.42 -6.97 -5.84
N ILE A 256 11.65 -6.45 -4.89
CA ILE A 256 11.28 -7.14 -3.64
C ILE A 256 9.76 -7.11 -3.43
N VAL A 257 9.21 -8.20 -2.88
CA VAL A 257 7.83 -8.23 -2.37
C VAL A 257 7.84 -8.63 -0.89
N VAL A 258 7.21 -7.80 -0.06
CA VAL A 258 7.05 -8.02 1.37
C VAL A 258 5.58 -8.30 1.65
N HIS A 259 5.25 -9.49 2.15
CA HIS A 259 3.87 -9.82 2.48
C HIS A 259 3.61 -9.66 3.98
N CYS A 260 2.53 -8.95 4.29
CA CYS A 260 2.07 -8.66 5.64
C CYS A 260 0.75 -9.36 5.92
N THR A 261 0.70 -10.07 7.04
CA THR A 261 -0.51 -10.68 7.58
C THR A 261 -0.96 -9.96 8.85
N ARG A 262 -2.12 -10.35 9.35
CA ARG A 262 -2.60 -9.92 10.66
C ARG A 262 -2.78 -11.15 11.52
N ASP A 263 -1.89 -11.33 12.50
CA ASP A 263 -1.89 -12.46 13.41
C ASP A 263 -2.29 -12.02 14.81
N ALA A 264 -3.22 -12.74 15.44
CA ALA A 264 -3.83 -12.40 16.73
C ALA A 264 -4.27 -10.92 16.89
N GLY A 265 -4.62 -10.26 15.77
CA GLY A 265 -5.02 -8.85 15.74
C GLY A 265 -3.89 -7.85 15.48
N CYS A 266 -2.63 -8.28 15.47
CA CYS A 266 -1.42 -7.47 15.22
C CYS A 266 -0.89 -7.64 13.78
N PRO A 267 -0.56 -6.55 13.08
CA PRO A 267 0.19 -6.60 11.82
C PRO A 267 1.55 -7.30 11.97
N ARG A 268 1.91 -8.19 11.05
CA ARG A 268 3.23 -8.84 11.00
C ARG A 268 3.68 -9.09 9.57
N VAL A 269 4.99 -9.04 9.30
CA VAL A 269 5.59 -9.55 8.07
C VAL A 269 5.62 -11.08 8.14
N SER A 270 5.10 -11.72 7.09
CA SER A 270 4.98 -13.18 7.04
C SER A 270 5.97 -13.84 6.07
N GLU A 271 6.35 -13.15 5.00
CA GLU A 271 7.33 -13.63 4.03
C GLU A 271 7.91 -12.43 3.25
N VAL A 272 9.12 -12.61 2.75
CA VAL A 272 9.80 -11.67 1.85
C VAL A 272 10.43 -12.47 0.72
N ILE A 273 10.15 -12.08 -0.52
CA ILE A 273 10.73 -12.69 -1.72
C ILE A 273 11.41 -11.62 -2.56
N ALA A 274 12.49 -12.01 -3.24
CA ALA A 274 13.04 -11.24 -4.35
C ALA A 274 12.49 -11.75 -5.68
N VAL A 275 12.31 -10.84 -6.62
CA VAL A 275 11.90 -11.16 -7.99
C VAL A 275 13.14 -11.31 -8.85
N GLU A 276 13.23 -12.43 -9.55
CA GLU A 276 14.35 -12.72 -10.44
C GLU A 276 13.98 -12.45 -11.91
N GLU A 277 15.00 -12.47 -12.77
CA GLU A 277 14.80 -12.39 -14.20
C GLU A 277 13.97 -13.58 -14.72
N LEU A 278 13.07 -13.27 -15.65
CA LEU A 278 12.23 -14.26 -16.29
C LEU A 278 12.98 -14.89 -17.46
N LEU A 279 13.61 -16.04 -17.25
CA LEU A 279 14.48 -16.70 -18.24
C LEU A 279 13.74 -17.03 -19.56
N THR A 280 12.46 -17.42 -19.49
CA THR A 280 11.61 -17.67 -20.68
C THR A 280 10.18 -17.19 -20.43
N PRO A 281 9.80 -16.01 -20.92
CA PRO A 281 8.43 -15.52 -20.83
C PRO A 281 7.47 -16.41 -21.63
N THR A 282 6.73 -17.29 -20.95
CA THR A 282 5.63 -18.04 -21.56
C THR A 282 4.30 -17.56 -20.97
N ALA A 283 3.20 -17.71 -21.73
CA ALA A 283 1.90 -17.18 -21.34
C ALA A 283 1.36 -17.73 -20.00
N GLY A 284 1.89 -18.86 -19.53
CA GLY A 284 1.56 -19.47 -18.23
C GLY A 284 2.70 -19.48 -17.22
N ALA A 285 3.85 -18.85 -17.51
CA ALA A 285 4.99 -18.87 -16.59
C ALA A 285 4.63 -18.24 -15.24
N SER A 286 4.95 -18.96 -14.17
CA SER A 286 5.06 -18.38 -12.84
C SER A 286 6.25 -17.41 -12.81
N PHE A 287 6.15 -16.38 -11.98
CA PHE A 287 7.28 -15.52 -11.69
C PHE A 287 8.41 -16.32 -11.02
N THR A 288 9.62 -16.17 -11.53
CA THR A 288 10.84 -16.67 -10.87
C THR A 288 11.15 -15.77 -9.68
N THR A 289 11.31 -16.37 -8.50
CA THR A 289 11.48 -15.64 -7.25
C THR A 289 12.42 -16.38 -6.33
N THR A 290 13.24 -15.66 -5.59
CA THR A 290 14.05 -16.21 -4.51
C THR A 290 13.35 -15.91 -3.18
N GLU A 291 12.99 -16.95 -2.43
CA GLU A 291 12.41 -16.77 -1.10
C GLU A 291 13.51 -16.41 -0.11
N LEU A 292 13.43 -15.22 0.48
CA LEU A 292 14.46 -14.69 1.38
C LEU A 292 14.08 -14.93 2.84
N PHE A 293 12.85 -14.59 3.21
CA PHE A 293 12.37 -14.78 4.56
C PHE A 293 11.06 -15.54 4.53
N ALA A 294 10.98 -16.62 5.30
CA ALA A 294 9.83 -17.50 5.34
C ALA A 294 9.47 -17.89 6.78
N ARG A 295 8.21 -18.23 6.99
CA ARG A 295 7.71 -18.85 8.21
C ARG A 295 7.34 -20.30 7.88
N PRO A 296 8.08 -21.30 8.38
CA PRO A 296 7.74 -22.71 8.16
C PRO A 296 6.31 -23.04 8.65
N LEU A 297 5.93 -22.52 9.81
CA LEU A 297 4.56 -22.53 10.33
C LEU A 297 4.09 -21.12 10.67
N ARG A 298 2.76 -20.89 10.70
CA ARG A 298 2.18 -19.57 11.01
C ARG A 298 2.67 -18.98 12.34
N THR A 299 2.92 -19.83 13.32
CA THR A 299 3.38 -19.48 14.67
C THR A 299 4.89 -19.28 14.76
N ASP A 300 5.65 -19.74 13.76
CA ASP A 300 7.11 -19.68 13.81
C ASP A 300 7.60 -18.26 13.56
N PRO A 301 8.76 -17.87 14.14
CA PRO A 301 9.39 -16.61 13.80
C PRO A 301 9.79 -16.58 12.32
N LEU A 302 9.82 -15.38 11.76
CA LEU A 302 10.24 -15.19 10.37
C LEU A 302 11.76 -15.37 10.29
N ARG A 303 12.23 -16.29 9.45
CA ARG A 303 13.66 -16.61 9.35
C ARG A 303 14.17 -16.41 7.94
N TRP A 304 15.41 -15.95 7.84
CA TRP A 304 16.13 -15.99 6.58
C TRP A 304 16.29 -17.44 6.14
N THR A 305 16.04 -17.72 4.86
CA THR A 305 16.08 -19.06 4.27
C THR A 305 17.51 -19.53 3.97
N GLY A 306 18.51 -18.63 4.06
CA GLY A 306 19.87 -18.85 3.58
C GLY A 306 20.04 -18.57 2.08
N ASN A 307 18.95 -18.25 1.37
CA ASN A 307 19.01 -17.93 -0.06
C ASN A 307 19.50 -16.49 -0.28
N VAL A 308 20.28 -16.32 -1.34
CA VAL A 308 20.74 -15.01 -1.82
C VAL A 308 20.14 -14.79 -3.21
N PRO A 309 19.44 -13.67 -3.46
CA PRO A 309 18.84 -13.41 -4.76
C PRO A 309 19.90 -12.97 -5.76
N LEU A 310 19.78 -13.39 -7.02
CA LEU A 310 20.81 -13.05 -8.02
C LEU A 310 20.72 -11.58 -8.40
N ARG A 311 19.52 -11.12 -8.78
CA ARG A 311 19.33 -9.75 -9.26
C ARG A 311 19.46 -8.73 -8.13
N ALA A 312 18.64 -8.86 -7.08
CA ALA A 312 18.68 -7.93 -5.95
C ALA A 312 20.00 -8.05 -5.17
N GLY A 313 20.63 -9.23 -5.14
CA GLY A 313 21.92 -9.43 -4.47
C GLY A 313 23.05 -8.62 -5.11
N ARG A 314 23.15 -8.62 -6.45
CA ARG A 314 24.12 -7.78 -7.16
C ARG A 314 23.95 -6.29 -6.86
N VAL A 315 22.71 -5.79 -6.88
CA VAL A 315 22.44 -4.37 -6.57
C VAL A 315 22.81 -4.03 -5.12
N LEU A 316 22.59 -4.95 -4.19
CA LEU A 316 22.99 -4.79 -2.79
C LEU A 316 24.52 -4.80 -2.64
N GLU A 317 25.21 -5.73 -3.30
CA GLU A 317 26.68 -5.82 -3.30
C GLU A 317 27.33 -4.56 -3.90
N ASP A 318 26.80 -4.07 -5.02
CA ASP A 318 27.25 -2.82 -5.66
C ASP A 318 27.05 -1.59 -4.75
N ALA A 319 26.04 -1.64 -3.88
CA ALA A 319 25.79 -0.64 -2.85
C ALA A 319 26.60 -0.86 -1.55
N GLY A 320 27.47 -1.88 -1.50
CA GLY A 320 28.34 -2.19 -0.38
C GLY A 320 27.71 -3.05 0.72
N TYR A 321 26.58 -3.72 0.43
CA TYR A 321 25.90 -4.60 1.38
C TYR A 321 26.18 -6.08 1.06
N ASP A 322 26.90 -6.76 1.96
CA ASP A 322 27.01 -8.23 1.95
C ASP A 322 25.79 -8.84 2.66
N LEU A 323 24.88 -9.41 1.87
CA LEU A 323 23.64 -9.99 2.39
C LEU A 323 23.89 -11.15 3.36
N ARG A 324 24.90 -11.99 3.10
CA ARG A 324 25.19 -13.15 3.94
C ARG A 324 25.75 -12.69 5.28
N ALA A 325 26.77 -11.82 5.25
CA ALA A 325 27.35 -11.27 6.48
C ALA A 325 26.31 -10.53 7.33
N MET A 326 25.40 -9.77 6.70
CA MET A 326 24.35 -9.03 7.38
C MET A 326 23.30 -9.94 8.04
N LEU A 327 22.90 -11.03 7.38
CA LEU A 327 21.80 -11.88 7.87
C LEU A 327 22.28 -13.05 8.73
N ASP A 328 23.51 -13.54 8.55
CA ASP A 328 24.12 -14.53 9.44
C ASP A 328 24.35 -13.97 10.85
N THR A 329 24.74 -12.68 10.96
CA THR A 329 24.93 -12.00 12.25
C THR A 329 23.62 -11.65 12.93
N ALA A 330 22.57 -11.34 12.17
CA ALA A 330 21.23 -11.05 12.71
C ALA A 330 20.47 -12.30 13.19
N GLY A 331 20.89 -13.51 12.78
CA GLY A 331 20.33 -14.80 13.24
C GLY A 331 20.98 -15.36 14.51
N GLY A 332 22.03 -14.73 15.02
CA GLY A 332 22.75 -15.14 16.23
C GLY A 332 22.13 -14.58 17.51
N LYS A 333 21.32 -15.40 18.18
CA LYS A 333 20.80 -15.32 19.57
C LYS A 333 20.45 -13.94 20.15
#